data_AF-A0A9Q3D6H8-F1
#
_entry.id   AF-A0A9Q3D6H8-F1
#
_cell.length_a   1.000
_cell.length_b   1.000
_cell.length_c   1.000
_cell.angle_alpha   90.00
_cell.angle_beta   90.00
_cell.angle_gamma   90.00
#
_symmetry.space_group_name_H-M   'P 1'
#
loop_
_entity.id
_entity.type
_entity.pdbx_description
1 polymer ?
#
loop_
_entity_poly.entity_id
_entity_poly.type
_entity_poly.pdbx_seq_one_letter_code
_entity_poly.pdbx_strand_id
1 'polypeptide(L)'
;MRAEVPPQKEDFHYTTNNGNRDFPGPVKKIIKARKIRQNGKEQRQYSVRFKDHTADKDKWLVEDAIPDGNLHLRIFGASRWTEQSL
;
A
#
# COMPACT_ATOMS: atom_id res chain seq x y z
N MET A 1 17.72 -34.53 -21.42
CA MET A 1 16.89 -34.32 -20.21
C MET A 1 17.04 -32.86 -19.83
N ARG A 2 15.99 -32.04 -19.95
CA ARG A 2 16.06 -30.59 -19.79
C ARG A 2 15.59 -30.25 -18.38
N ALA A 3 16.50 -29.78 -17.53
CA ALA A 3 16.21 -29.51 -16.13
C ALA A 3 15.23 -28.34 -15.99
N GLU A 4 14.12 -28.57 -15.29
CA GLU A 4 13.16 -27.55 -14.90
C GLU A 4 13.77 -26.71 -13.78
N VAL A 5 14.09 -25.45 -14.07
CA VAL A 5 14.56 -24.49 -13.08
C VAL A 5 13.36 -24.10 -12.22
N PRO A 6 13.39 -24.30 -10.89
CA PRO A 6 12.27 -23.92 -10.03
C PRO A 6 12.09 -22.39 -10.04
N PRO A 7 10.84 -21.88 -10.05
CA PRO A 7 10.59 -20.44 -10.00
C PRO A 7 11.12 -19.89 -8.66
N GLN A 8 12.07 -18.96 -8.77
CA GLN A 8 12.68 -18.30 -7.63
C GLN A 8 11.61 -17.48 -6.89
N LYS A 9 11.59 -17.65 -5.57
CA LYS A 9 10.66 -16.99 -4.66
C LYS A 9 10.84 -15.47 -4.76
N GLU A 10 9.74 -14.76 -4.97
CA GLU A 10 9.68 -13.29 -4.90
C GLU A 10 10.09 -12.85 -3.49
N ASP A 11 11.34 -12.39 -3.41
CA ASP A 11 12.00 -11.91 -2.21
C ASP A 11 11.70 -10.40 -2.08
N PHE A 12 10.56 -10.07 -1.45
CA PHE A 12 10.15 -8.69 -1.22
C PHE A 12 11.00 -8.04 -0.11
N HIS A 13 12.21 -7.60 -0.47
CA HIS A 13 13.04 -6.76 0.39
C HIS A 13 12.56 -5.29 0.36
N TYR A 14 12.18 -4.77 1.52
CA TYR A 14 11.93 -3.33 1.72
C TYR A 14 13.21 -2.68 2.27
N THR A 15 13.96 -1.98 1.43
CA THR A 15 14.98 -1.04 1.91
C THR A 15 14.86 0.29 1.19
N THR A 16 14.67 1.34 1.98
CA THR A 16 14.76 2.73 1.55
C THR A 16 16.16 3.02 1.02
N ASN A 17 16.28 3.42 -0.24
CA ASN A 17 17.25 4.40 -0.72
C ASN A 17 16.96 4.69 -2.20
N ASN A 18 16.45 5.90 -2.41
CA ASN A 18 16.46 6.71 -3.63
C ASN A 18 17.15 6.05 -4.86
N GLY A 19 16.42 5.22 -5.62
CA GLY A 19 16.99 4.65 -6.86
C GLY A 19 16.25 3.50 -7.54
N ASN A 20 15.51 2.66 -6.81
CA ASN A 20 14.77 1.53 -7.40
C ASN A 20 13.35 1.48 -6.87
N ARG A 21 12.37 1.96 -7.66
CA ARG A 21 10.96 2.01 -7.27
C ARG A 21 10.27 0.71 -7.68
N ASP A 22 10.19 -0.26 -6.77
CA ASP A 22 9.16 -1.33 -6.87
C ASP A 22 7.75 -0.81 -6.51
N PHE A 23 7.64 0.48 -6.23
CA PHE A 23 6.35 1.15 -6.17
C PHE A 23 5.94 1.58 -7.58
N PRO A 24 4.70 1.27 -8.02
CA PRO A 24 4.25 1.54 -9.39
C PRO A 24 4.24 3.04 -9.74
N GLY A 25 4.43 3.92 -8.76
CA GLY A 25 4.55 5.36 -8.96
C GLY A 25 4.26 6.12 -7.66
N PRO A 26 4.15 7.46 -7.74
CA PRO A 26 3.74 8.28 -6.61
C PRO A 26 2.29 7.97 -6.20
N VAL A 27 2.00 8.07 -4.91
CA VAL A 27 0.64 7.86 -4.40
C VAL A 27 -0.24 9.06 -4.78
N LYS A 28 -1.41 8.76 -5.35
CA LYS A 28 -2.43 9.75 -5.66
C LYS A 28 -3.27 10.07 -4.42
N LYS A 29 -3.81 9.03 -3.77
CA LYS A 29 -4.62 9.16 -2.55
C LYS A 29 -4.88 7.80 -1.89
N ILE A 30 -5.25 7.86 -0.62
CA ILE A 30 -5.84 6.72 0.09
C ILE A 30 -7.36 6.80 -0.07
N ILE A 31 -7.99 5.67 -0.40
CA ILE A 31 -9.42 5.58 -0.70
C ILE A 31 -10.20 5.01 0.47
N LYS A 32 -9.67 3.94 1.08
CA LYS A 32 -10.35 3.18 2.14
C LYS A 32 -9.34 2.71 3.16
N ALA A 33 -9.84 2.42 4.35
CA ALA A 33 -9.10 1.72 5.40
C ALA A 33 -9.94 0.54 5.87
N ARG A 34 -9.28 -0.57 6.20
CA ARG A 34 -9.88 -1.74 6.83
C ARG A 34 -8.99 -2.25 7.95
N LYS A 35 -9.59 -2.93 8.93
CA LYS A 35 -8.86 -3.68 9.94
C LYS A 35 -8.68 -5.10 9.45
N ILE A 36 -7.47 -5.63 9.58
CA ILE A 36 -7.14 -7.02 9.29
C ILE A 36 -6.45 -7.63 10.50
N ARG A 37 -6.57 -8.95 10.64
CA ARG A 37 -5.77 -9.71 11.59
C ARG A 37 -4.74 -10.51 10.80
N GLN A 38 -3.46 -10.14 10.92
CA GLN A 38 -2.37 -10.81 10.23
C GLN A 38 -1.34 -11.26 11.27
N ASN A 39 -0.89 -12.52 11.16
CA ASN A 39 0.03 -13.14 12.12
C ASN A 39 -0.39 -12.96 13.60
N GLY A 40 -1.69 -13.11 13.86
CA GLY A 40 -2.27 -12.98 15.20
C GLY A 40 -2.46 -11.54 15.71
N LYS A 41 -1.92 -10.53 15.03
CA LYS A 41 -1.97 -9.10 15.41
C LYS A 41 -3.05 -8.36 14.63
N GLU A 42 -3.78 -7.46 15.30
CA GLU A 42 -4.67 -6.51 14.62
C GLU A 42 -3.84 -5.41 13.96
N GLN A 43 -4.03 -5.21 12.66
CA GLN A 43 -3.35 -4.19 11.88
C GLN A 43 -4.35 -3.45 10.99
N ARG A 44 -4.01 -2.21 10.61
CA ARG A 44 -4.80 -1.44 9.64
C ARG A 44 -4.16 -1.53 8.28
N GLN A 45 -5.00 -1.71 7.27
CA GLN A 45 -4.61 -1.73 5.88
C GLN A 45 -5.40 -0.66 5.13
N TYR A 46 -4.74 0.00 4.19
CA TYR A 46 -5.26 1.13 3.45
C TYR A 46 -5.25 0.82 1.95
N SER A 47 -6.35 1.11 1.27
CA SER A 47 -6.45 1.00 -0.19
C SER A 47 -5.81 2.23 -0.81
N VAL A 48 -4.65 2.05 -1.43
CA VAL A 48 -3.83 3.12 -1.98
C VAL A 48 -4.00 3.17 -3.50
N ARG A 49 -4.39 4.33 -4.00
CA ARG A 49 -4.44 4.67 -5.43
C ARG A 49 -3.11 5.30 -5.83
N PHE A 50 -2.45 4.76 -6.84
CA PHE A 50 -1.26 5.38 -7.43
C PHE A 50 -1.65 6.37 -8.53
N LYS A 51 -0.76 7.33 -8.80
CA LYS A 51 -0.94 8.31 -9.88
C LYS A 51 -0.94 7.56 -11.21
N ASP A 52 -1.82 7.95 -12.14
CA ASP A 52 -1.96 7.33 -13.46
C ASP A 52 -2.45 5.87 -13.46
N HIS A 53 -2.84 5.33 -12.30
CA HIS A 53 -3.46 4.02 -12.16
C HIS A 53 -4.97 4.11 -11.91
N THR A 54 -5.69 3.14 -12.47
CA THR A 54 -7.14 2.96 -12.34
C THR A 54 -7.51 2.15 -11.09
N ALA A 55 -8.81 2.01 -10.83
CA ALA A 55 -9.31 1.41 -9.59
C ALA A 55 -9.02 -0.08 -9.43
N ASP A 56 -8.84 -0.79 -10.55
CA ASP A 56 -8.46 -2.19 -10.56
C ASP A 56 -7.01 -2.41 -10.12
N LYS A 57 -6.17 -1.36 -10.12
CA LYS A 57 -4.75 -1.43 -9.72
C LYS A 57 -4.51 -0.96 -8.29
N ASP A 58 -5.56 -0.74 -7.51
CA ASP A 58 -5.42 -0.39 -6.10
C ASP A 58 -4.71 -1.50 -5.32
N LYS A 59 -3.74 -1.08 -4.52
CA LYS A 59 -3.07 -2.00 -3.60
C LYS A 59 -3.49 -1.70 -2.18
N TRP A 60 -3.72 -2.78 -1.43
CA TRP A 60 -3.96 -2.70 0.00
C TRP A 60 -2.62 -2.79 0.73
N LEU A 61 -2.20 -1.69 1.36
CA LEU A 61 -0.92 -1.57 2.03
C LEU A 61 -1.11 -1.27 3.52
N VAL A 62 -0.22 -1.82 4.35
CA VAL A 62 -0.12 -1.40 5.75
C VAL A 62 0.52 -0.02 5.82
N GLU A 63 0.30 0.70 6.91
CA GLU A 63 0.81 2.07 7.13
C GLU A 63 2.28 2.26 6.74
N ASP A 64 3.14 1.35 7.20
CA ASP A 64 4.59 1.36 6.98
C ASP A 64 4.99 1.15 5.51
N ALA A 65 4.15 0.47 4.73
CA ALA A 65 4.40 0.16 3.33
C ALA A 65 3.90 1.26 2.36
N ILE A 66 3.27 2.31 2.87
CA ILE A 66 2.76 3.42 2.04
C ILE A 66 3.89 4.45 1.86
N PRO A 67 4.36 4.71 0.63
CA PRO A 67 5.31 5.78 0.39
C PRO A 67 4.65 7.12 0.71
N ASP A 68 5.36 7.96 1.47
CA ASP A 68 4.85 9.22 2.02
C ASP A 68 3.55 9.04 2.83
N GLY A 69 3.39 7.87 3.47
CA GLY A 69 2.19 7.44 4.18
C GLY A 69 1.66 8.47 5.17
N ASN A 70 2.54 9.11 5.96
CA ASN A 70 2.15 10.13 6.95
C ASN A 70 1.35 11.29 6.35
N LEU A 71 1.77 11.81 5.18
CA LEU A 71 1.07 12.91 4.51
C LEU A 71 -0.30 12.44 4.02
N HIS A 72 -0.33 11.31 3.30
CA HIS A 72 -1.56 10.80 2.70
C HIS A 72 -2.58 10.31 3.75
N LEU A 73 -2.11 9.72 4.85
CA LEU A 73 -2.94 9.30 5.98
C LEU A 73 -3.51 10.49 6.74
N ARG A 74 -2.74 11.57 6.91
CA ARG A 74 -3.23 12.80 7.53
C ARG A 74 -4.34 13.42 6.69
N ILE A 75 -4.17 13.51 5.37
CA ILE A 75 -5.18 14.00 4.43
C ILE A 75 -6.43 13.11 4.49
N PHE A 76 -6.24 11.79 4.39
CA PHE A 76 -7.34 10.80 4.44
C PHE A 76 -8.12 10.84 5.76
N GLY A 77 -7.40 10.95 6.89
CA GLY A 77 -7.99 11.09 8.21
C GLY A 77 -8.80 12.38 8.33
N ALA A 78 -8.24 13.51 7.93
CA ALA A 78 -8.92 14.81 7.98
C ALA A 78 -10.23 14.80 7.16
N SER A 79 -10.24 14.20 5.97
CA SER A 79 -11.46 14.09 5.14
C SER A 79 -12.55 13.22 5.76
N ARG A 80 -12.21 12.28 6.65
CA ARG A 80 -13.19 11.36 7.27
C ARG A 80 -13.85 11.92 8.53
N TRP A 81 -13.28 12.96 9.13
CA TRP A 81 -13.92 13.69 10.23
C TRP A 81 -15.14 14.47 9.75
N THR A 82 -15.17 14.86 8.47
CA THR A 82 -16.28 15.61 7.86
C THR A 82 -17.49 14.73 7.49
N GLU A 83 -17.33 13.40 7.43
CA GLU A 83 -18.37 12.48 6.93
C GLU A 83 -19.12 11.73 8.06
N GLN A 84 -18.72 11.93 9.34
CA GLN A 84 -19.43 11.40 10.51
C GLN A 84 -20.21 12.47 11.31
N SER A 85 -20.24 13.72 10.84
CA SER A 85 -20.97 14.82 11.50
C SER A 85 -22.08 15.43 10.64
N LEU A 86 -22.68 14.63 9.75
CA LEU A 86 -23.93 14.95 9.05
C LEU A 86 -24.98 13.88 9.32
#